data_AF-A0A955IXW1-F1
#
_entry.id   AF-A0A955IXW1-F1
#
_cell.length_a   1.000
_cell.length_b   1.000
_cell.length_c   1.000
_cell.angle_alpha   90.00
_cell.angle_beta   90.00
_cell.angle_gamma   90.00
#
_symmetry.space_group_name_H-M   'P 1'
#
loop_
_entity.id
_entity.type
_entity.pdbx_description
1 polymer ?
#
loop_
_entity_poly.entity_id
_entity_poly.type
_entity_poly.pdbx_seq_one_letter_code
_entity_poly.pdbx_strand_id
1 'polypeptide(L)'
;MSEGPDQTRPPRFVIARIAVLIIAIVWVISGTLKVLRVDAFIDTLQQHRVIPDQYRGLGLYVGPAEIVLGLVLVFVMGSELRKLFGRAVLLVSLLAIISFSVYLSMVDPVTLQESGCGCLGDYRIASGIENGEYVISMIRNGLLVVLHLVAIAGPIVTRRKCAAQQRDSASA
;
A
#
# COMPACT_ATOMS: atom_id res chain seq x y z
N MET A 1 5.68 28.44 42.74
CA MET A 1 5.58 27.14 42.05
C MET A 1 5.75 27.42 40.57
N SER A 2 6.97 27.29 40.04
CA SER A 2 7.22 27.41 38.61
C SER A 2 6.65 26.19 37.92
N GLU A 3 5.66 26.40 37.04
CA GLU A 3 5.30 25.43 36.02
C GLU A 3 6.59 25.10 35.24
N GLY A 4 7.06 23.87 35.40
CA GLY A 4 8.28 23.41 34.74
C GLY A 4 8.15 23.48 33.23
N PRO A 5 9.27 23.65 32.50
CA PRO A 5 9.26 23.86 31.06
C PRO A 5 8.43 22.77 30.37
N ASP A 6 7.39 23.27 29.71
CA ASP A 6 6.38 22.56 28.95
C ASP A 6 6.98 21.33 28.25
N GLN A 7 6.64 20.13 28.75
CA GLN A 7 7.07 18.86 28.18
C GLN A 7 6.63 18.84 26.72
N THR A 8 7.59 19.09 25.82
CA THR A 8 7.41 19.11 24.37
C THR A 8 6.72 17.83 23.93
N ARG A 9 5.40 17.90 23.70
CA ARG A 9 4.61 16.77 23.24
C ARG A 9 5.26 16.25 21.95
N PRO A 10 5.55 14.95 21.84
CA PRO A 10 6.16 14.42 20.63
C PRO A 10 5.25 14.74 19.43
N PRO A 11 5.83 15.16 18.28
CA PRO A 11 5.05 15.51 17.11
C PRO A 11 4.13 14.34 16.73
N ARG A 12 2.82 14.63 16.65
CA ARG A 12 1.80 13.63 16.36
C ARG A 12 1.70 13.45 14.84
N PHE A 13 2.25 12.34 14.33
CA PHE A 13 2.18 11.95 12.92
C PHE A 13 0.83 11.31 12.56
N VAL A 14 -0.29 11.95 12.92
CA VAL A 14 -1.63 11.33 12.82
C VAL A 14 -1.97 10.95 11.38
N ILE A 15 -1.76 11.87 10.42
CA ILE A 15 -2.07 11.66 9.00
C ILE A 15 -1.25 10.49 8.45
N ALA A 16 0.06 10.45 8.72
CA ALA A 16 0.93 9.36 8.27
C ALA A 16 0.50 8.01 8.86
N ARG A 17 0.10 7.98 10.14
CA ARG A 17 -0.41 6.75 10.79
C ARG A 17 -1.72 6.28 10.17
N ILE A 18 -2.65 7.19 9.90
CA ILE A 18 -3.91 6.87 9.21
C ILE A 18 -3.61 6.31 7.82
N ALA A 19 -2.68 6.93 7.07
CA ALA A 19 -2.30 6.45 5.74
C ALA A 19 -1.72 5.01 5.80
N VAL A 20 -0.81 4.74 6.73
CA VAL A 20 -0.24 3.38 6.93
C VAL A 20 -1.33 2.39 7.32
N LEU A 21 -2.26 2.76 8.20
CA LEU A 21 -3.35 1.90 8.61
C LEU A 21 -4.25 1.53 7.42
N ILE A 22 -4.62 2.50 6.58
CA ILE A 22 -5.41 2.25 5.38
C ILE A 22 -4.67 1.31 4.42
N ILE A 23 -3.38 1.56 4.18
CA ILE A 23 -2.55 0.69 3.32
C ILE A 23 -2.51 -0.74 3.88
N ALA A 24 -2.28 -0.88 5.19
CA ALA A 24 -2.23 -2.18 5.85
C ALA A 24 -3.56 -2.95 5.73
N ILE A 25 -4.69 -2.27 5.96
CA ILE A 25 -6.02 -2.87 5.81
C ILE A 25 -6.23 -3.37 4.38
N VAL A 26 -5.86 -2.57 3.37
CA VAL A 26 -5.99 -2.96 1.96
C VAL A 26 -5.16 -4.20 1.65
N TRP A 27 -3.91 -4.28 2.11
CA TRP A 27 -3.07 -5.47 1.93
C TRP A 27 -3.66 -6.71 2.60
N VAL A 28 -4.12 -6.60 3.85
CA VAL A 28 -4.71 -7.73 4.58
C VAL A 28 -5.98 -8.22 3.89
N ILE A 29 -6.88 -7.32 3.50
CA ILE A 29 -8.13 -7.69 2.82
C ILE A 29 -7.81 -8.34 1.47
N SER A 30 -6.96 -7.70 0.66
CA SER A 30 -6.54 -8.22 -0.65
C SER A 30 -5.92 -9.62 -0.53
N GLY A 31 -4.97 -9.79 0.39
CA GLY A 31 -4.30 -11.07 0.59
C GLY A 31 -5.24 -12.14 1.11
N THR A 32 -6.16 -11.80 2.02
CA THR A 32 -7.17 -12.72 2.55
C THR A 32 -8.09 -13.22 1.45
N LEU A 33 -8.57 -12.33 0.56
CA LEU A 33 -9.43 -12.72 -0.55
C LEU A 33 -8.72 -13.65 -1.53
N LYS A 34 -7.42 -13.42 -1.80
CA LYS A 34 -6.60 -14.32 -2.63
C LYS A 34 -6.40 -15.69 -1.99
N VAL A 35 -6.19 -15.76 -0.68
CA VAL A 35 -6.05 -17.03 0.04
C VAL A 35 -7.38 -17.80 0.06
N LEU A 36 -8.49 -17.13 0.30
CA LEU A 36 -9.83 -17.75 0.34
C LEU A 36 -10.30 -18.25 -1.03
N ARG A 37 -9.79 -17.66 -2.12
CA ARG A 37 -10.18 -17.98 -3.49
C ARG A 37 -8.94 -18.24 -4.35
N VAL A 38 -8.04 -19.08 -3.85
CA VAL A 38 -6.75 -19.33 -4.49
C VAL A 38 -6.91 -19.88 -5.90
N ASP A 39 -7.83 -20.81 -6.13
CA ASP A 39 -8.05 -21.41 -7.45
C ASP A 39 -8.50 -20.35 -8.47
N ALA A 40 -9.51 -19.55 -8.10
CA ALA A 40 -9.99 -18.45 -8.95
C ALA A 40 -8.87 -17.43 -9.25
N PHE A 41 -8.05 -17.10 -8.25
CA PHE A 41 -6.92 -16.18 -8.44
C PHE A 41 -5.87 -16.76 -9.41
N ILE A 42 -5.53 -18.05 -9.27
CA ILE A 42 -4.61 -18.73 -10.19
C ILE A 42 -5.19 -18.78 -11.61
N ASP A 43 -6.48 -19.05 -11.76
CA ASP A 43 -7.16 -19.03 -13.05
C ASP A 43 -7.11 -17.64 -13.70
N THR A 44 -7.36 -16.57 -12.94
CA THR A 44 -7.18 -15.19 -13.39
C THR A 44 -5.75 -14.92 -13.85
N LEU A 45 -4.73 -15.34 -13.08
CA LEU A 45 -3.33 -15.17 -13.47
C LEU A 45 -3.00 -15.92 -14.78
N GLN A 46 -3.56 -17.11 -14.98
CA GLN A 46 -3.37 -17.89 -16.21
C GLN A 46 -4.03 -17.21 -17.42
N GLN A 47 -5.22 -16.64 -17.24
CA GLN A 47 -5.92 -15.92 -18.30
C GLN A 47 -5.16 -14.67 -18.75
N HIS A 48 -4.51 -13.97 -17.82
CA HIS A 48 -3.75 -12.77 -18.12
C HIS A 48 -2.50 -13.02 -18.98
N ARG A 49 -1.94 -14.25 -18.99
CA ARG A 49 -0.76 -14.67 -19.77
C ARG A 49 0.50 -13.79 -19.63
N VAL A 50 0.58 -12.97 -18.58
CA VAL A 50 1.75 -12.11 -18.30
C VAL A 50 2.87 -12.90 -17.61
N ILE A 51 2.53 -13.88 -16.77
CA ILE A 51 3.50 -14.68 -16.02
C ILE A 51 3.76 -16.00 -16.75
N PRO A 52 5.03 -16.34 -17.07
CA PRO A 52 5.37 -17.61 -17.68
C PRO A 52 4.93 -18.82 -16.85
N ASP A 53 4.56 -19.91 -17.52
CA ASP A 53 3.96 -21.09 -16.88
C ASP A 53 4.83 -21.72 -15.78
N GLN A 54 6.15 -21.66 -15.94
CA GLN A 54 7.13 -22.13 -14.96
C GLN A 54 7.07 -21.38 -13.61
N TYR A 55 6.52 -20.17 -13.58
CA TYR A 55 6.40 -19.33 -12.38
C TYR A 55 4.99 -19.32 -11.78
N ARG A 56 4.06 -20.13 -12.27
CA ARG A 56 2.67 -20.20 -11.76
C ARG A 56 2.59 -20.48 -10.27
N GLY A 57 3.50 -21.30 -9.73
CA GLY A 57 3.57 -21.61 -8.30
C GLY A 57 3.78 -20.38 -7.42
N LEU A 58 4.35 -19.29 -7.95
CA LEU A 58 4.50 -18.03 -7.22
C LEU A 58 3.15 -17.39 -6.86
N GLY A 59 2.11 -17.63 -7.67
CA GLY A 59 0.76 -17.13 -7.41
C GLY A 59 0.20 -17.58 -6.06
N LEU A 60 0.55 -18.79 -5.61
CA LEU A 60 0.13 -19.34 -4.31
C LEU A 60 0.68 -18.54 -3.13
N TYR A 61 1.82 -17.87 -3.32
CA TYR A 61 2.49 -17.10 -2.28
C TYR A 61 2.09 -15.62 -2.28
N VAL A 62 1.43 -15.13 -3.33
CA VAL A 62 1.01 -13.72 -3.42
C VAL A 62 0.07 -13.38 -2.26
N GLY A 63 -1.04 -14.09 -2.09
CA GLY A 63 -1.99 -13.83 -1.01
C GLY A 63 -1.36 -13.84 0.40
N PRO A 64 -0.63 -14.90 0.79
CA PRO A 64 0.10 -14.92 2.06
C PRO A 64 1.12 -13.79 2.22
N ALA A 65 1.88 -13.45 1.17
CA ALA A 65 2.84 -12.35 1.22
C ALA A 65 2.16 -11.00 1.45
N GLU A 66 1.00 -10.77 0.83
CA GLU A 66 0.19 -9.56 1.04
C GLU A 66 -0.29 -9.45 2.50
N ILE A 67 -0.78 -10.55 3.10
CA ILE A 67 -1.20 -10.58 4.51
C ILE A 67 -0.01 -10.26 5.42
N VAL A 68 1.12 -10.93 5.21
CA VAL A 68 2.35 -10.70 6.01
C VAL A 68 2.79 -9.25 5.90
N LEU A 69 2.82 -8.69 4.69
CA LEU A 69 3.19 -7.29 4.46
C LEU A 69 2.22 -6.33 5.19
N GLY A 70 0.92 -6.58 5.11
CA GLY A 70 -0.10 -5.81 5.82
C GLY A 70 0.10 -5.84 7.35
N LEU A 71 0.37 -7.02 7.92
CA LEU A 71 0.64 -7.18 9.36
C LEU A 71 1.93 -6.48 9.79
N VAL A 72 2.99 -6.58 8.99
CA VAL A 72 4.26 -5.88 9.25
C VAL A 72 4.05 -4.36 9.22
N LEU A 73 3.20 -3.84 8.31
CA LEU A 73 2.85 -2.42 8.27
C LEU A 73 2.10 -1.96 9.54
N VAL A 74 1.21 -2.78 10.11
CA VAL A 74 0.56 -2.50 11.41
C VAL A 74 1.60 -2.38 12.52
N PHE A 75 2.58 -3.29 12.56
CA PHE A 75 3.67 -3.23 13.53
C PHE A 75 4.52 -1.96 13.37
N VAL A 76 4.80 -1.56 12.13
CA VAL A 76 5.55 -0.34 11.80
C VAL A 76 4.86 0.93 12.30
N MET A 77 3.52 0.95 12.32
CA MET A 77 2.73 2.12 12.75
C MET A 77 2.98 2.56 14.19
N GLY A 78 3.28 1.61 15.09
CA GLY A 78 3.45 1.87 16.53
C GLY A 78 4.74 2.62 16.86
N SER A 79 5.88 1.95 16.70
CA SER A 79 7.19 2.37 17.20
C SER A 79 8.23 2.63 16.10
N GLU A 80 8.03 2.09 14.89
CA GLU A 80 9.10 1.94 13.89
C GLU A 80 8.97 2.82 12.64
N LEU A 81 7.89 3.59 12.48
CA LEU A 81 7.73 4.59 11.39
C LEU A 81 8.91 5.57 11.30
N ARG A 82 9.63 5.74 12.41
CA ARG A 82 10.80 6.64 12.53
C ARG A 82 12.11 5.99 12.12
N LYS A 83 12.20 4.65 12.10
CA LYS A 83 13.43 3.91 11.87
C LYS A 83 13.55 3.48 10.41
N LEU A 84 14.76 3.10 10.02
CA LEU A 84 15.07 2.59 8.68
C LEU A 84 14.16 1.43 8.27
N PHE A 85 13.84 0.55 9.22
CA PHE A 85 12.96 -0.60 8.99
C PHE A 85 11.58 -0.19 8.49
N GLY A 86 10.89 0.73 9.17
CA GLY A 86 9.55 1.16 8.76
C GLY A 86 9.53 1.81 7.38
N ARG A 87 10.59 2.56 7.03
CA ARG A 87 10.75 3.11 5.69
C ARG A 87 11.00 2.03 4.64
N ALA A 88 11.83 1.03 4.94
CA ALA A 88 12.09 -0.07 4.03
C ALA A 88 10.80 -0.86 3.73
N VAL A 89 10.01 -1.18 4.76
CA VAL A 89 8.71 -1.86 4.58
C VAL A 89 7.76 -1.04 3.71
N LEU A 90 7.66 0.27 3.94
CA LEU A 90 6.84 1.15 3.10
C LEU A 90 7.34 1.22 1.65
N LEU A 91 8.65 1.22 1.43
CA LEU A 91 9.23 1.22 0.09
C LEU A 91 8.99 -0.12 -0.63
N VAL A 92 9.11 -1.25 0.06
CA VAL A 92 8.78 -2.57 -0.49
C VAL A 92 7.30 -2.65 -0.85
N SER A 93 6.43 -2.16 0.03
CA SER A 93 4.99 -2.06 -0.23
C SER A 93 4.67 -1.16 -1.43
N LEU A 94 5.30 0.01 -1.51
CA LEU A 94 5.16 0.92 -2.65
C LEU A 94 5.63 0.26 -3.96
N LEU A 95 6.78 -0.41 -3.92
CA LEU A 95 7.32 -1.12 -5.08
C LEU A 95 6.36 -2.21 -5.55
N ALA A 96 5.76 -2.97 -4.63
CA ALA A 96 4.77 -3.98 -4.97
C ALA A 96 3.53 -3.39 -5.67
N ILE A 97 3.05 -2.22 -5.24
CA ILE A 97 1.93 -1.53 -5.92
C ILE A 97 2.34 -1.01 -7.30
N ILE A 98 3.56 -0.50 -7.45
CA ILE A 98 4.08 -0.05 -8.75
C ILE A 98 4.23 -1.25 -9.68
N SER A 99 4.85 -2.33 -9.23
CA SER A 99 4.96 -3.59 -9.97
C SER A 99 3.60 -4.13 -10.39
N PHE A 100 2.60 -4.06 -9.50
CA PHE A 100 1.25 -4.46 -9.83
C PHE A 100 0.57 -3.53 -10.87
N SER A 101 0.83 -2.22 -10.80
CA SER A 101 0.35 -1.27 -11.80
C SER A 101 0.97 -1.52 -13.18
N VAL A 102 2.27 -1.81 -13.21
CA VAL A 102 2.98 -2.21 -14.44
C VAL A 102 2.42 -3.53 -14.97
N TYR A 103 2.19 -4.51 -14.10
CA TYR A 103 1.54 -5.77 -14.47
C TYR A 103 0.19 -5.52 -15.16
N LEU A 104 -0.70 -4.71 -14.56
CA LEU A 104 -2.00 -4.40 -15.16
C LEU A 104 -1.88 -3.69 -16.52
N SER A 105 -0.84 -2.88 -16.73
CA SER A 105 -0.60 -2.23 -18.02
C SER A 105 -0.16 -3.20 -19.13
N MET A 106 0.28 -4.41 -18.77
CA MET A 106 0.65 -5.47 -19.71
C MET A 106 -0.50 -6.44 -20.01
N VAL A 107 -1.57 -6.43 -19.21
CA VAL A 107 -2.73 -7.30 -19.41
C VAL A 107 -3.60 -6.70 -20.52
N ASP A 108 -4.08 -7.56 -21.42
CA ASP A 108 -5.02 -7.15 -22.45
C ASP A 108 -6.33 -6.60 -21.81
N PRO A 109 -6.83 -5.42 -22.25
CA PRO A 109 -8.01 -4.80 -21.64
C PRO A 109 -9.28 -5.66 -21.68
N VAL A 110 -9.46 -6.46 -22.75
CA VAL A 110 -10.61 -7.36 -22.89
C VAL A 110 -10.53 -8.46 -21.83
N THR A 111 -9.34 -9.05 -21.69
CA THR A 111 -9.09 -10.07 -20.65
C THR A 111 -9.37 -9.48 -19.26
N LEU A 112 -8.84 -8.29 -18.97
CA LEU A 112 -9.03 -7.65 -17.67
C LEU A 112 -10.50 -7.32 -17.36
N GLN A 113 -11.30 -7.00 -18.38
CA GLN A 113 -12.74 -6.76 -18.24
C GLN A 113 -13.52 -8.06 -18.01
N GLU A 114 -13.06 -9.18 -18.56
CA GLU A 114 -13.70 -10.49 -18.41
C GLU A 114 -13.37 -11.15 -17.07
N SER A 115 -12.08 -11.14 -16.68
CA SER A 115 -11.50 -11.87 -15.55
C SER A 115 -11.18 -11.01 -14.32
N GLY A 116 -11.29 -9.69 -14.44
CA GLY A 116 -11.00 -8.75 -13.36
C GLY A 116 -9.50 -8.62 -13.04
N CYS A 117 -9.17 -7.82 -12.02
CA CYS A 117 -7.78 -7.56 -11.62
C CYS A 117 -7.25 -8.50 -10.51
N GLY A 118 -8.06 -9.45 -10.02
CA GLY A 118 -7.68 -10.41 -8.97
C GLY A 118 -7.39 -9.82 -7.58
N CYS A 119 -7.58 -8.51 -7.37
CA CYS A 119 -7.17 -7.84 -6.12
C CYS A 119 -8.19 -7.88 -4.99
N LEU A 120 -9.49 -7.76 -5.28
CA LEU A 120 -10.55 -7.69 -4.26
C LEU A 120 -11.67 -8.69 -4.53
N GLY A 121 -11.38 -9.77 -5.26
CA GLY A 121 -12.38 -10.73 -5.73
C GLY A 121 -13.17 -10.19 -6.93
N ASP A 122 -13.75 -11.11 -7.70
CA ASP A 122 -14.55 -10.85 -8.90
C ASP A 122 -15.79 -10.02 -8.57
N TYR A 123 -15.65 -8.70 -8.62
CA TYR A 123 -16.79 -7.84 -8.84
C TYR A 123 -16.78 -7.53 -10.32
N ARG A 124 -17.43 -8.39 -11.13
CA ARG A 124 -17.78 -8.03 -12.51
C ARG A 124 -18.80 -6.90 -12.41
N ILE A 125 -18.34 -5.65 -12.31
CA ILE A 125 -19.25 -4.53 -12.31
C ILE A 125 -19.73 -4.38 -13.75
N ALA A 126 -20.93 -4.92 -14.02
CA ALA A 126 -21.67 -4.71 -15.27
C ALA A 126 -22.13 -3.24 -15.38
N SER A 127 -21.17 -2.32 -15.32
CA SER A 127 -21.39 -0.87 -15.37
C SER A 127 -21.69 -0.38 -16.79
N GLY A 128 -21.58 -1.24 -17.80
CA GLY A 128 -21.72 -0.86 -19.21
C GLY A 128 -20.61 0.08 -19.69
N ILE A 129 -19.60 0.35 -18.86
CA ILE A 129 -18.44 1.18 -19.18
C ILE A 129 -17.33 0.26 -19.69
N GLU A 130 -16.97 0.38 -20.97
CA GLU A 130 -15.75 -0.24 -21.50
C GLU A 130 -14.54 0.16 -20.65
N ASN A 131 -13.72 -0.81 -20.26
CA ASN A 131 -12.51 -0.62 -19.44
C ASN A 131 -12.73 -0.09 -18.00
N GLY A 132 -13.95 -0.19 -17.45
CA GLY A 132 -14.23 0.26 -16.08
C GLY A 132 -13.32 -0.36 -15.01
N GLU A 133 -13.06 -1.67 -15.10
CA GLU A 133 -12.18 -2.41 -14.17
C GLU A 133 -10.73 -1.90 -14.19
N TYR A 134 -10.21 -1.58 -15.38
CA TYR A 134 -8.88 -1.00 -15.55
C TYR A 134 -8.80 0.37 -14.87
N VAL A 135 -9.74 1.25 -15.17
CA VAL A 135 -9.78 2.62 -14.64
C VAL A 135 -9.89 2.62 -13.12
N ILE A 136 -10.81 1.82 -12.56
CA ILE A 136 -10.98 1.70 -11.10
C ILE A 136 -9.71 1.16 -10.44
N SER A 137 -9.09 0.15 -11.04
CA SER A 137 -7.84 -0.42 -10.54
C SER A 137 -6.69 0.60 -10.55
N MET A 138 -6.57 1.39 -11.61
CA MET A 138 -5.56 2.44 -11.72
C MET A 138 -5.79 3.58 -10.73
N ILE A 139 -7.04 4.02 -10.53
CA ILE A 139 -7.39 5.03 -9.52
C ILE A 139 -7.04 4.51 -8.13
N ARG A 140 -7.43 3.27 -7.79
CA ARG A 140 -7.11 2.66 -6.49
C ARG A 140 -5.61 2.58 -6.26
N ASN A 141 -4.84 2.12 -7.25
CA ASN A 141 -3.38 2.04 -7.14
C ASN A 141 -2.77 3.44 -7.01
N GLY A 142 -3.26 4.43 -7.76
CA GLY A 142 -2.83 5.83 -7.65
C GLY A 142 -3.07 6.41 -6.26
N LEU A 143 -4.25 6.17 -5.67
CA LEU A 143 -4.55 6.57 -4.30
C LEU A 143 -3.61 5.91 -3.30
N LEU A 144 -3.34 4.61 -3.45
CA LEU A 144 -2.40 3.91 -2.59
C LEU A 144 -0.98 4.48 -2.71
N VAL A 145 -0.51 4.80 -3.92
CA VAL A 145 0.79 5.48 -4.12
C VAL A 145 0.82 6.81 -3.37
N VAL A 146 -0.22 7.64 -3.48
CA VAL A 146 -0.30 8.91 -2.74
C VAL A 146 -0.24 8.68 -1.23
N LEU A 147 -0.97 7.68 -0.70
CA LEU A 147 -0.90 7.34 0.72
C LEU A 147 0.51 6.91 1.15
N HIS A 148 1.24 6.16 0.31
CA HIS A 148 2.63 5.79 0.59
C HIS A 148 3.53 7.03 0.63
N LEU A 149 3.39 7.95 -0.32
CA LEU A 149 4.16 9.19 -0.33
C LEU A 149 3.90 10.02 0.93
N VAL A 150 2.63 10.13 1.36
CA VAL A 150 2.26 10.80 2.62
C VAL A 150 2.90 10.09 3.82
N ALA A 151 2.84 8.75 3.87
CA ALA A 151 3.41 7.96 4.96
C ALA A 151 4.94 8.09 5.05
N ILE A 152 5.63 8.14 3.91
CA ILE A 152 7.10 8.25 3.82
C ILE A 152 7.56 9.69 4.09
N ALA A 153 6.94 10.68 3.44
CA ALA A 153 7.37 12.07 3.51
C ALA A 153 6.92 12.77 4.80
N GLY A 154 5.77 12.41 5.36
CA GLY A 154 5.20 13.04 6.56
C GLY A 154 6.20 13.15 7.72
N PRO A 155 6.84 12.04 8.15
CA PRO A 155 7.85 12.07 9.20
C PRO A 155 9.05 12.95 8.90
N ILE A 156 9.45 13.10 7.63
CA ILE A 156 10.60 13.89 7.21
C ILE A 156 10.27 15.39 7.31
N VAL A 157 9.12 15.80 6.77
CA VAL A 157 8.69 17.19 6.76
C VAL A 157 8.50 17.73 8.17
N THR A 158 7.83 16.97 9.05
CA THR A 158 7.61 17.40 10.44
C THR A 158 8.92 17.53 11.21
N ARG A 159 9.90 16.62 11.01
CA ARG A 159 11.21 16.73 11.66
C ARG A 159 11.97 17.99 11.24
N ARG A 160 11.94 18.32 9.94
CA ARG A 160 12.58 19.54 9.43
C ARG A 160 11.97 20.80 10.03
N LYS A 161 10.63 20.85 10.16
CA LYS A 161 9.93 21.97 10.80
C LYS A 161 10.31 22.12 12.28
N CYS A 162 10.33 21.03 13.05
CA CYS A 162 10.75 21.08 14.46
C CYS A 162 12.20 21.52 14.63
N ALA A 163 13.12 21.02 13.78
CA ALA A 163 14.53 21.40 13.83
C ALA A 163 14.76 22.88 13.47
N ALA A 164 13.97 23.42 12.53
CA ALA A 164 14.01 24.85 12.19
C ALA A 164 13.55 25.72 13.38
N GLN A 165 12.40 25.38 13.99
CA GLN A 165 11.89 26.10 15.16
C GLN A 165 12.87 26.10 16.34
N GLN A 166 13.54 24.98 16.61
CA GLN A 166 14.55 24.90 17.67
C GLN A 166 15.78 25.78 17.41
N ARG A 167 16.17 25.98 16.14
CA ARG A 167 17.27 26.88 15.79
C ARG A 167 16.87 28.34 16.00
N ASP A 168 15.68 28.71 15.55
CA ASP A 168 15.17 30.08 15.68
C ASP A 168 15.01 30.49 17.15
N SER A 169 14.54 29.57 18.01
CA SER A 169 14.44 29.79 19.46
C SER A 169 15.79 29.85 20.18
N ALA A 170 16.88 29.32 19.61
CA ALA A 170 18.22 29.38 20.20
C ALA A 170 18.98 30.67 19.82
N SER A 171 18.51 31.39 18.80
CA SER A 171 19.10 32.66 18.32
C SER A 171 18.43 33.92 18.86
N ALA A 172 17.29 33.78 19.53
CA ALA A 172 16.55 34.88 20.16
C ALA A 172 16.91 34.99 21.65
#